data_AF-A0A2K3JEP8-F1
#
_entry.id   AF-A0A2K3JEP8-F1
#
_cell.length_a   1.000
_cell.length_b   1.000
_cell.length_c   1.000
_cell.angle_alpha   90.00
_cell.angle_beta   90.00
_cell.angle_gamma   90.00
#
_symmetry.space_group_name_H-M   'P 1'
#
loop_
_entity.id
_entity.type
_entity.pdbx_description
1 polymer ?
#
loop_
_entity_poly.entity_id
_entity_poly.type
_entity_poly.pdbx_seq_one_letter_code
_entity_poly.pdbx_strand_id
1 'polypeptide(L)'
;MERSRVGLGLGLTGAIVFLISIFILLPLSGIYYLPSLFGMFAGVVLIAIGIAISKGVDQSLEHPTDDCYYCKGTGKVDRENCPRCGGTGISPPEA
;
A
#
# COMPACT_ATOMS: atom_id res chain seq x y z
N MET A 1 -5.77 6.28 12.55
CA MET A 1 -6.55 7.35 11.88
C MET A 1 -5.66 8.46 11.29
N GLU A 2 -4.43 8.69 11.78
CA GLU A 2 -3.49 9.69 11.23
C GLU A 2 -2.96 9.40 9.82
N ARG A 3 -2.70 8.13 9.46
CA ARG A 3 -2.10 7.75 8.16
C ARG A 3 -2.95 8.14 6.94
N SER A 4 -4.28 8.09 7.07
CA SER A 4 -5.22 8.44 6.00
C SER A 4 -5.26 9.95 5.73
N ARG A 5 -5.15 10.80 6.78
CA ARG A 5 -5.06 12.26 6.61
C ARG A 5 -3.77 12.69 5.92
N VAL A 6 -2.67 12.00 6.19
CA VAL A 6 -1.38 12.28 5.54
C VAL A 6 -1.41 11.90 4.07
N GLY A 7 -1.95 10.72 3.72
CA GLY A 7 -2.09 10.30 2.32
C GLY A 7 -3.02 11.20 1.50
N LEU A 8 -4.15 11.63 2.09
CA LEU A 8 -5.08 12.57 1.46
C LEU A 8 -4.43 13.95 1.26
N GLY A 9 -3.70 14.45 2.27
CA GLY A 9 -2.99 15.72 2.20
C GLY A 9 -1.93 15.72 1.11
N LEU A 10 -1.10 14.68 1.03
CA LEU A 10 -0.04 14.55 0.02
C LEU A 10 -0.60 14.54 -1.41
N GLY A 11 -1.72 13.82 -1.62
CA GLY A 11 -2.39 13.77 -2.93
C GLY A 11 -2.96 15.13 -3.34
N LEU A 12 -3.57 15.86 -2.41
CA LEU A 12 -4.08 17.22 -2.63
C LEU A 12 -2.95 18.20 -2.99
N THR A 13 -1.84 18.15 -2.25
CA THR A 13 -0.65 18.98 -2.56
C THR A 13 -0.10 18.65 -3.95
N GLY A 14 0.00 17.37 -4.31
CA GLY A 14 0.44 16.95 -5.66
C GLY A 14 -0.49 17.45 -6.78
N ALA A 15 -1.81 17.40 -6.57
CA ALA A 15 -2.79 17.92 -7.53
C ALA A 15 -2.67 19.43 -7.73
N ILE A 16 -2.44 20.19 -6.65
CA ILE A 16 -2.23 21.64 -6.73
C ILE A 16 -0.96 21.97 -7.51
N VAL A 17 0.16 21.28 -7.23
CA VAL A 17 1.44 21.46 -7.95
C VAL A 17 1.29 21.14 -9.44
N PHE A 18 0.53 20.08 -9.77
CA PHE A 18 0.25 19.70 -11.15
C PHE A 18 -0.58 20.76 -11.89
N LEU A 19 -1.64 21.27 -11.28
CA LEU A 19 -2.48 22.32 -11.87
C LEU A 19 -1.72 23.64 -12.05
N ILE A 20 -0.88 24.03 -11.09
CA ILE A 20 -0.01 25.22 -11.20
C ILE A 20 0.98 25.04 -12.36
N SER A 21 1.55 23.84 -12.51
CA SER A 21 2.50 23.55 -13.60
C SER A 21 1.85 23.64 -14.99
N ILE A 22 0.60 23.17 -15.12
CA ILE A 22 -0.18 23.23 -16.38
C ILE A 22 -0.66 24.64 -16.70
N PHE A 23 -1.33 25.30 -15.75
CA PHE A 23 -2.07 26.52 -16.04
C PHE A 23 -1.24 27.79 -15.89
N ILE A 24 -0.14 27.74 -15.13
CA ILE A 24 0.71 28.92 -14.88
C ILE A 24 2.06 28.75 -15.57
N LEU A 25 2.79 27.65 -15.36
CA LEU A 25 4.13 27.53 -15.93
C LEU A 25 4.15 27.24 -17.44
N LEU A 26 3.22 26.42 -17.94
CA LEU A 26 3.16 26.05 -19.35
C LEU A 26 2.86 27.23 -20.31
N PRO A 27 1.93 28.15 -20.01
CA PRO A 27 1.67 29.30 -20.88
C PRO A 27 2.68 30.45 -20.73
N LEU A 28 3.40 30.54 -19.60
CA LEU A 28 4.42 31.58 -19.40
C LEU A 28 5.76 31.17 -20.02
N SER A 29 5.88 31.32 -21.35
CA SER A 29 7.14 31.38 -22.12
C SER A 29 8.01 30.11 -22.19
N GLY A 30 8.58 29.84 -23.38
CA GLY A 30 9.35 28.62 -23.69
C GLY A 30 10.58 28.33 -22.81
N ILE A 31 11.00 29.27 -21.96
CA ILE A 31 12.08 29.11 -20.98
C ILE A 31 11.65 28.25 -19.78
N TYR A 32 10.35 28.23 -19.46
CA TYR A 32 9.78 27.48 -18.33
C TYR A 32 9.25 26.09 -18.71
N TYR A 33 9.50 25.65 -19.95
CA TYR A 33 9.07 24.33 -20.42
C TYR A 33 9.73 23.20 -19.61
N LEU A 34 11.04 23.29 -19.38
CA LEU A 34 11.82 22.29 -18.66
C LEU A 34 11.41 22.15 -17.17
N PRO A 35 11.30 23.25 -16.40
CA PRO A 35 10.77 23.17 -15.03
C PRO A 35 9.28 22.80 -14.97
N SER A 36 8.47 23.16 -15.96
CA SER A 36 7.06 22.72 -16.04
C SER A 36 6.95 21.20 -16.22
N LEU A 37 7.79 20.62 -17.08
CA LEU A 37 7.81 19.17 -17.32
C LEU A 37 8.18 18.40 -16.03
N PHE A 38 9.18 18.91 -15.30
CA PHE A 38 9.58 18.35 -14.01
C PHE A 38 8.47 18.49 -12.95
N GLY A 39 7.80 19.64 -12.90
CA GLY A 39 6.67 19.88 -12.01
C GLY A 39 5.47 18.98 -12.30
N MET A 40 5.14 18.76 -13.57
CA MET A 40 4.11 17.81 -13.99
C MET A 40 4.44 16.38 -13.55
N PHE A 41 5.67 15.92 -13.80
CA PHE A 41 6.11 14.59 -13.40
C PHE A 41 6.05 14.41 -11.88
N ALA A 42 6.59 15.37 -11.13
CA ALA A 42 6.55 15.37 -9.67
C ALA A 42 5.10 15.37 -9.15
N GLY A 43 4.20 16.15 -9.76
CA GLY A 43 2.78 16.18 -9.42
C GLY A 43 2.10 14.82 -9.57
N VAL A 44 2.28 14.14 -10.71
CA VAL A 44 1.71 12.80 -10.95
C VAL A 44 2.27 11.76 -9.97
N VAL A 45 3.57 11.80 -9.70
CA VAL A 45 4.21 10.89 -8.73
C VAL A 45 3.65 11.11 -7.33
N LEU A 46 3.49 12.36 -6.88
CA LEU A 46 2.92 12.68 -5.58
C LEU A 46 1.45 12.25 -5.47
N ILE A 47 0.66 12.40 -6.52
CA ILE A 47 -0.73 11.92 -6.57
C ILE A 47 -0.76 10.40 -6.46
N ALA A 48 0.08 9.68 -7.22
CA ALA A 48 0.14 8.22 -7.19
C ALA A 48 0.53 7.70 -5.79
N ILE A 49 1.54 8.31 -5.16
CA ILE A 49 1.96 7.98 -3.79
C ILE A 49 0.84 8.30 -2.79
N GLY A 50 0.19 9.45 -2.90
CA GLY A 50 -0.95 9.83 -2.03
C GLY A 50 -2.11 8.83 -2.13
N ILE A 51 -2.44 8.37 -3.34
CA ILE A 51 -3.47 7.34 -3.56
C ILE A 51 -3.03 5.99 -2.97
N ALA A 52 -1.78 5.58 -3.18
CA ALA A 52 -1.27 4.33 -2.65
C ALA A 52 -1.29 4.30 -1.11
N ILE A 53 -0.92 5.40 -0.46
CA ILE A 53 -0.93 5.52 1.01
C ILE A 53 -2.37 5.61 1.54
N SER A 54 -3.26 6.35 0.86
CA SER A 54 -4.66 6.51 1.32
C SER A 54 -5.48 5.24 1.18
N LYS A 55 -5.19 4.40 0.18
CA LYS A 55 -5.82 3.08 0.02
C LYS A 55 -5.33 2.03 1.00
N GLY A 56 -4.27 2.31 1.77
CA GLY A 56 -3.74 1.36 2.74
C GLY A 56 -3.38 0.05 2.06
N VAL A 57 -2.25 0.02 1.34
CA VAL A 57 -1.62 -1.23 0.89
C VAL A 57 -1.04 -1.95 2.11
N ASP A 58 -1.90 -2.31 3.05
CA ASP A 58 -1.61 -3.21 4.16
C ASP A 58 -2.24 -4.60 3.88
N GLN A 59 -2.83 -4.81 2.70
CA GLN A 59 -3.57 -6.05 2.36
C GLN A 59 -2.70 -7.18 1.78
N SER A 60 -1.42 -7.25 2.09
CA SER A 60 -0.58 -8.30 1.52
C SER A 60 0.51 -8.71 2.49
N LEU A 61 0.15 -9.59 3.43
CA LEU A 61 1.00 -10.68 3.95
C LEU A 61 0.25 -11.56 4.99
N GLU A 62 -0.99 -11.25 5.39
CA GLU A 62 -1.90 -12.28 5.92
C GLU A 62 -2.31 -13.20 4.77
N HIS A 63 -1.46 -14.18 4.46
CA HIS A 63 -1.96 -15.45 3.98
C HIS A 63 -2.91 -15.95 5.08
N PRO A 64 -4.20 -16.23 4.80
CA PRO A 64 -5.04 -16.90 5.79
C PRO A 64 -4.47 -18.30 5.97
N THR A 65 -3.46 -18.44 6.82
CA THR A 65 -3.08 -19.72 7.39
C THR A 65 -4.22 -20.09 8.31
N ASP A 66 -5.24 -20.73 7.75
CA ASP A 66 -6.33 -21.28 8.52
C ASP A 66 -5.73 -22.19 9.58
N ASP A 67 -6.20 -22.03 10.82
CA ASP A 67 -5.79 -22.87 11.93
C ASP A 67 -6.01 -24.33 11.55
N CYS A 68 -5.04 -25.19 11.89
CA CYS A 68 -5.17 -26.62 11.68
C CYS A 68 -6.45 -27.12 12.36
N TYR A 69 -7.43 -27.57 11.57
CA TYR A 69 -8.75 -27.98 12.06
C TYR A 69 -8.69 -29.05 13.18
N TYR A 70 -7.59 -29.82 13.22
CA TYR A 70 -7.39 -30.91 14.16
C TYR A 70 -6.91 -30.43 15.54
N CYS A 71 -5.95 -29.50 15.60
CA CYS A 71 -5.44 -28.95 16.87
C CYS A 71 -5.94 -27.53 17.17
N LYS A 72 -6.75 -26.93 16.29
CA LYS A 72 -7.30 -25.57 16.39
C LYS A 72 -6.23 -24.51 16.69
N GLY A 73 -5.15 -24.51 15.91
CA GLY A 73 -4.05 -23.54 16.08
C GLY A 73 -3.04 -23.86 17.19
N THR A 74 -3.33 -24.80 18.10
CA THR A 74 -2.47 -25.06 19.28
C THR A 74 -1.15 -25.77 18.96
N GLY A 75 -1.05 -26.42 17.79
CA GLY A 75 0.10 -27.23 17.40
C GLY A 75 0.25 -28.54 18.19
N LYS A 76 -0.62 -28.84 19.16
CA LYS A 76 -0.49 -30.02 20.03
C LYS A 76 -1.83 -30.70 20.26
N VAL A 77 -1.78 -32.02 20.43
CA VAL A 77 -2.90 -32.85 20.85
C VAL A 77 -2.36 -33.78 21.93
N ASP A 78 -3.02 -33.85 23.09
CA ASP A 78 -2.61 -34.72 24.21
C ASP A 78 -1.13 -34.59 24.65
N ARG A 79 -0.62 -33.34 24.63
CA ARG A 79 0.76 -32.94 24.96
C ARG A 79 1.84 -33.34 23.94
N GLU A 80 1.48 -34.07 22.91
CA GLU A 80 2.35 -34.41 21.78
C GLU A 80 2.08 -33.50 20.57
N ASN A 81 3.05 -33.42 19.66
CA ASN A 81 2.94 -32.55 18.49
C ASN A 81 1.80 -33.04 17.59
N CYS A 82 0.97 -32.11 17.11
CA CYS A 82 -0.16 -32.45 16.27
C CYS A 82 0.31 -33.16 14.98
N PRO A 83 -0.18 -34.38 14.69
CA PRO A 83 0.30 -35.18 13.55
C PRO A 83 -0.11 -34.61 12.20
N ARG A 84 -1.16 -33.77 12.15
CA ARG A 84 -1.67 -33.19 10.90
C ARG A 84 -0.91 -31.95 10.44
N CYS A 85 -0.48 -31.11 11.37
CA CYS A 85 0.29 -29.90 11.07
C CYS A 85 1.78 -30.01 11.47
N GLY A 86 2.20 -31.14 12.03
CA GLY A 86 3.59 -31.36 12.46
C GLY A 86 4.04 -30.46 13.61
N GLY A 87 3.11 -29.92 14.39
CA GLY A 87 3.42 -29.00 15.50
C GLY A 87 3.26 -27.52 15.20
N THR A 88 2.99 -27.14 13.94
CA THR A 88 2.95 -25.72 13.53
C THR A 88 1.65 -25.01 13.90
N GLY A 89 0.58 -25.77 14.16
CA GLY A 89 -0.75 -25.20 14.40
C GLY A 89 -1.48 -24.74 13.14
N ILE A 90 -0.82 -24.77 11.98
CA ILE A 90 -1.33 -24.23 10.71
C ILE A 90 -1.81 -25.38 9.80
N SER A 91 -2.92 -25.18 9.09
CA SER A 91 -3.38 -26.15 8.09
C SER A 91 -2.33 -26.32 6.96
N PRO A 92 -1.96 -27.56 6.60
CA PRO A 92 -1.13 -27.76 5.41
C PRO A 92 -1.89 -27.24 4.18
N PRO A 93 -1.21 -26.60 3.22
CA PRO A 93 -1.86 -26.12 2.00
C PRO A 93 -2.55 -27.30 1.32
N GLU A 94 -3.84 -27.15 1.01
CA GLU A 94 -4.60 -28.15 0.25
C GLU A 94 -3.91 -28.34 -1.10
N ALA A 95 -3.34 -29.53 -1.32
CA ALA A 95 -2.63 -29.92 -2.54
C ALA A 95 -3.61 -30.53 -3.56
#